data_AF-A0AAW0L4M1-F1
#
_entry.id   AF-A0AAW0L4M1-F1
#
_cell.length_a   1.000
_cell.length_b   1.000
_cell.length_c   1.000
_cell.angle_alpha   90.00
_cell.angle_beta   90.00
_cell.angle_gamma   90.00
#
_symmetry.space_group_name_H-M   'P 1'
#
loop_
_entity.id
_entity.type
_entity.pdbx_description
1 polymer ?
#
loop_
_entity_poly.entity_id
_entity_poly.type
_entity_poly.pdbx_seq_one_letter_code
_entity_poly.pdbx_strand_id
1 'polypeptide(L)'
;MGLLLSPTKPSHKTLEEHKKGHVGADKILNIPYMFNTPEGMVKNPQFLSEVSSACNKEDQLIVGCQGGVRSLSATADLLSAVNRGLL
;
A
#
# COMPACT_ATOMS: atom_id res chain seq x y z
N MET A 1 7.36 8.23 -8.93
CA MET A 1 7.69 7.35 -7.78
C MET A 1 6.39 6.90 -7.17
N GLY A 2 6.01 5.64 -7.37
CA GLY A 2 4.77 5.11 -6.82
C GLY A 2 4.98 4.38 -5.50
N LEU A 3 3.87 4.04 -4.87
CA LEU A 3 3.82 3.22 -3.68
C LEU A 3 3.64 1.77 -4.12
N LEU A 4 4.50 0.87 -3.65
CA LEU A 4 4.28 -0.55 -3.81
C LEU A 4 3.35 -1.02 -2.70
N LEU A 5 2.16 -1.50 -3.08
CA LEU A 5 1.20 -2.12 -2.20
C LEU A 5 1.16 -3.61 -2.51
N SER A 6 1.45 -4.44 -1.53
CA SER A 6 1.22 -5.88 -1.61
C SER A 6 0.22 -6.28 -0.52
N PRO A 7 -1.03 -6.64 -0.89
CA PRO A 7 -1.97 -7.25 0.04
C PRO A 7 -1.48 -8.66 0.35
N THR A 8 -0.99 -8.87 1.56
CA THR A 8 -0.71 -10.21 2.07
C THR A 8 -2.02 -10.80 2.57
N LYS A 9 -2.47 -11.90 1.98
CA LYS A 9 -3.58 -12.69 2.55
C LYS A 9 -3.20 -13.07 3.99
N PRO A 10 -4.13 -12.99 4.96
CA PRO A 10 -3.90 -13.54 6.29
C PRO A 10 -3.73 -15.06 6.15
N SER A 11 -2.49 -15.53 6.08
CA SER A 11 -2.20 -16.95 6.16
C SER A 11 -2.20 -17.33 7.64
N HIS A 12 -3.23 -18.05 8.08
CA HIS A 12 -3.18 -18.88 9.29
C HIS A 12 -2.22 -20.07 9.10
N LYS A 13 -1.03 -19.86 8.55
CA LYS A 13 -0.07 -20.92 8.28
C LYS A 13 1.29 -20.64 8.91
N THR A 14 1.69 -21.66 9.66
CA THR A 14 2.90 -21.87 10.45
C THR A 14 4.18 -21.40 9.76
N LEU A 15 5.13 -20.95 10.59
CA LEU A 15 6.48 -20.41 10.34
C LEU A 15 7.32 -21.08 9.20
N GLU A 16 6.96 -22.28 8.76
CA GLU A 16 7.71 -23.10 7.81
C GLU A 16 7.59 -22.65 6.34
N GLU A 17 6.52 -21.96 5.92
CA GLU A 17 6.38 -21.48 4.53
C GLU A 17 7.16 -20.17 4.26
N HIS A 18 7.70 -19.50 5.29
CA HIS A 18 8.34 -18.17 5.19
C HIS A 18 9.78 -18.20 4.64
N LYS A 19 10.39 -19.38 4.46
CA LYS A 19 11.82 -19.51 4.13
C LYS A 19 12.14 -19.65 2.64
N LYS A 20 11.16 -19.72 1.74
CA LYS A 20 11.41 -19.94 0.31
C LYS A 20 11.20 -18.68 -0.53
N GLY A 21 11.89 -17.59 -0.18
CA GLY A 21 12.48 -16.59 -1.09
C GLY A 21 11.62 -15.95 -2.19
N HIS A 22 10.31 -16.13 -2.17
CA HIS A 22 9.37 -15.48 -3.05
C HIS A 22 8.27 -14.98 -2.14
N VAL A 23 8.30 -13.70 -1.80
CA VAL A 23 7.08 -13.02 -1.40
C VAL A 23 6.21 -13.07 -2.65
N GLY A 24 5.46 -14.17 -2.78
CA GLY A 24 4.37 -14.31 -3.74
C GLY A 24 3.27 -13.37 -3.31
N ALA A 25 3.54 -12.07 -3.40
CA ALA A 25 2.49 -11.09 -3.44
C ALA A 25 1.83 -11.30 -4.80
N ASP A 26 0.81 -12.17 -4.84
CA ASP A 26 0.02 -12.49 -6.04
C ASP A 26 -0.54 -11.22 -6.73
N LYS A 27 -0.52 -10.08 -6.02
CA LYS A 27 -0.74 -8.74 -6.56
C LYS A 27 0.28 -7.77 -5.96
N ILE A 28 1.12 -7.16 -6.79
CA ILE A 28 1.82 -5.91 -6.42
C ILE A 28 1.14 -4.79 -7.19
N LEU A 29 0.70 -3.75 -6.47
CA LEU A 29 0.05 -2.59 -7.04
C LEU A 29 1.00 -1.41 -6.94
N ASN A 30 1.14 -0.67 -8.03
CA ASN A 30 1.95 0.53 -8.07
C ASN A 30 1.02 1.76 -8.12
N ILE A 31 0.51 2.15 -6.94
CA ILE A 31 -0.43 3.27 -6.81
C ILE A 31 0.38 4.53 -6.46
N PRO A 32 0.36 5.59 -7.28
CA PRO A 32 1.10 6.81 -7.00
C PRO A 32 0.45 7.58 -5.84
N TYR A 33 1.21 7.78 -4.76
CA TYR A 33 0.79 8.63 -3.65
C TYR A 33 0.92 10.13 -3.97
N MET A 34 1.91 10.49 -4.80
CA MET A 34 2.16 11.85 -5.26
C MET A 34 2.55 11.85 -6.74
N PHE A 35 2.06 12.84 -7.47
CA PHE A 35 2.42 13.14 -8.84
C PHE A 35 3.51 14.20 -8.90
N ASN A 36 4.41 14.07 -9.87
CA ASN A 36 5.36 15.12 -10.20
C ASN A 36 4.73 16.01 -11.27
N THR A 37 4.46 17.26 -10.94
CA THR A 37 3.91 18.27 -11.84
C THR A 37 4.96 19.36 -12.08
N PRO A 38 4.87 20.15 -13.16
CA PRO A 38 5.77 21.30 -13.37
C PRO A 38 5.80 22.27 -12.17
N GLU A 39 4.70 22.36 -11.43
CA GLU A 39 4.54 23.22 -10.24
C GLU A 39 5.03 22.57 -8.95
N GLY A 40 5.47 21.30 -8.99
CA GLY A 40 6.01 20.56 -7.85
C GLY A 40 5.33 19.21 -7.61
N MET A 41 5.54 18.64 -6.42
CA MET A 41 4.90 17.38 -6.03
C MET A 41 3.48 17.65 -5.49
N VAL A 42 2.48 17.04 -6.13
CA VAL A 42 1.07 17.15 -5.75
C VAL A 42 0.57 15.79 -5.24
N LYS A 43 -0.15 15.77 -4.12
CA LYS A 43 -0.74 14.53 -3.56
C LYS A 43 -1.82 13.99 -4.49
N ASN A 44 -1.86 12.67 -4.71
CA ASN A 44 -2.91 12.04 -5.50
C ASN A 44 -4.23 12.06 -4.71
N PRO A 45 -5.27 12.83 -5.14
CA PRO A 45 -6.55 12.85 -4.45
C PRO A 45 -7.32 11.53 -4.57
N GLN A 46 -7.02 10.73 -5.60
CA GLN A 46 -7.65 9.43 -5.85
C GLN A 46 -6.95 8.27 -5.13
N PHE A 47 -5.86 8.54 -4.40
CA PHE A 47 -5.05 7.51 -3.77
C PHE A 47 -5.87 6.52 -2.92
N LEU A 48 -6.71 7.03 -2.01
CA LEU A 48 -7.54 6.17 -1.15
C LEU A 48 -8.59 5.39 -1.96
N SER A 49 -9.16 6.00 -2.98
CA SER A 49 -10.13 5.35 -3.86
C SER A 49 -9.50 4.19 -4.62
N GLU A 50 -8.33 4.40 -5.22
CA GLU A 50 -7.59 3.37 -5.94
C GLU A 50 -7.20 2.21 -5.00
N VAL A 51 -6.76 2.51 -3.78
CA VAL A 51 -6.44 1.49 -2.78
C VAL A 51 -7.70 0.72 -2.36
N SER A 52 -8.80 1.40 -2.07
CA SER A 52 -10.07 0.74 -1.69
C SER A 52 -10.66 -0.13 -2.80
N SER A 53 -10.43 0.22 -4.06
CA SER A 53 -10.89 -0.58 -5.20
C SER A 53 -10.09 -1.87 -5.38
N ALA A 54 -8.86 -1.91 -4.85
CA ALA A 54 -7.92 -2.98 -5.08
C ALA A 54 -7.63 -3.83 -3.82
N CYS A 55 -7.97 -3.32 -2.64
CA CYS A 55 -7.67 -3.89 -1.34
C CYS A 55 -8.86 -3.72 -0.39
N ASN A 56 -9.10 -4.71 0.46
CA ASN A 56 -10.13 -4.67 1.50
C ASN A 56 -9.55 -4.20 2.84
N LYS A 57 -10.43 -3.81 3.77
CA LYS A 57 -10.10 -3.48 5.18
C LYS A 57 -9.27 -4.56 5.88
N GLU A 58 -9.55 -5.80 5.56
CA GLU A 58 -8.96 -6.98 6.20
C GLU A 58 -7.64 -7.40 5.56
N ASP A 59 -7.28 -6.82 4.41
CA ASP A 59 -6.03 -7.12 3.73
C ASP A 59 -4.86 -6.47 4.47
N GLN A 60 -3.83 -7.26 4.77
CA GLN A 60 -2.61 -6.72 5.33
C GLN A 60 -1.80 -6.04 4.21
N LEU A 61 -1.69 -4.71 4.27
CA LEU A 61 -1.00 -3.92 3.26
C LEU A 61 0.45 -3.65 3.67
N ILE A 62 1.38 -4.05 2.83
CA ILE A 62 2.77 -3.57 2.91
C ILE A 62 2.92 -2.38 1.97
N VAL A 63 3.39 -1.27 2.52
CA VAL A 63 3.53 0.01 1.82
C VAL A 63 5.01 0.34 1.68
N GLY A 64 5.52 0.37 0.45
CA GLY A 64 6.91 0.73 0.15
C GLY A 64 7.04 1.94 -0.77
N CYS A 65 8.06 2.77 -0.55
CA CYS A 65 8.51 3.73 -1.56
C CYS A 65 10.04 3.68 -1.71
N GLN A 66 10.57 4.10 -2.86
CA GLN A 66 12.01 4.03 -3.15
C GLN A 66 12.90 4.77 -2.14
N GLY A 67 12.38 5.77 -1.41
CA GLY A 67 13.15 6.57 -0.44
C GLY A 67 12.69 6.46 1.02
N GLY A 68 11.78 5.55 1.36
CA GLY A 68 11.24 5.35 2.72
C GLY A 68 10.33 6.46 3.28
N VAL A 69 10.57 7.74 3.00
CA VAL A 69 9.83 8.87 3.63
C VAL A 69 8.36 8.92 3.23
N ARG A 70 8.06 8.71 1.94
CA ARG A 70 6.68 8.81 1.42
C ARG A 70 5.81 7.62 1.80
N SER A 71 6.41 6.46 2.08
CA SER A 71 5.69 5.30 2.62
C SER A 71 5.11 5.61 3.99
N LEU A 72 5.82 6.35 4.85
CA LEU A 72 5.31 6.71 6.17
C LEU A 72 4.05 7.60 6.08
N SER A 73 4.07 8.63 5.24
CA SER A 73 2.91 9.52 5.04
C SER A 73 1.72 8.77 4.46
N ALA A 74 1.96 7.90 3.48
CA ALA A 74 0.91 7.09 2.90
C ALA A 74 0.32 6.10 3.92
N THR A 75 1.15 5.43 4.73
CA THR A 75 0.68 4.54 5.81
C THR A 75 -0.17 5.29 6.82
N ALA A 76 0.20 6.52 7.20
CA ALA A 76 -0.61 7.34 8.12
C ALA A 76 -1.99 7.67 7.55
N ASP A 77 -2.07 8.02 6.26
CA ASP A 77 -3.34 8.27 5.58
C ASP A 77 -4.21 7.00 5.47
N LEU A 78 -3.61 5.86 5.13
CA LEU A 78 -4.29 4.57 5.04
C LEU A 78 -4.85 4.17 6.41
N LEU A 79 -4.06 4.26 7.47
CA LEU A 79 -4.50 3.97 8.84
C LEU A 79 -5.64 4.90 9.27
N SER A 80 -5.54 6.20 8.94
CA SER A 80 -6.60 7.15 9.21
C SER A 80 -7.88 6.84 8.42
N ALA A 81 -7.77 6.33 7.20
CA ALA A 81 -8.92 5.96 6.37
C ALA A 81 -9.59 4.68 6.88
N VAL A 82 -8.82 3.66 7.29
CA VAL A 82 -9.34 2.45 7.96
C VAL A 82 -10.08 2.81 9.25
N ASN A 83 -9.51 3.67 10.09
CA ASN A 83 -10.15 4.14 11.33
C ASN A 83 -11.45 4.91 11.09
N ARG A 84 -11.59 5.54 9.92
CA ARG A 84 -12.81 6.25 9.49
C ARG A 84 -13.78 5.36 8.71
N GLY A 85 -13.42 4.10 8.45
CA GLY A 85 -14.21 3.15 7.65
C GLY A 85 -14.27 3.47 6.16
N LEU A 86 -13.35 4.29 5.64
CA LEU A 86 -13.29 4.78 4.25
C LEU A 86 -12.48 3.91 3.29
N LEU A 87 -11.62 3.05 3.85
CA LEU A 87 -11.02 1.89 3.21
C LEU A 87 -11.73 0.71 3.79
#